data_AF-A0A926QKS8-F1
#
_entry.id   AF-A0A926QKS8-F1
#
_cell.length_a   1.000
_cell.length_b   1.000
_cell.length_c   1.000
_cell.angle_alpha   90.00
_cell.angle_beta   90.00
_cell.angle_gamma   90.00
#
_symmetry.space_group_name_H-M   'P 1'
#
loop_
_entity.id
_entity.type
_entity.pdbx_description
1 polymer ?
#
loop_
_entity_poly.entity_id
_entity_poly.type
_entity_poly.pdbx_seq_one_letter_code
_entity_poly.pdbx_strand_id
1 'polypeptide(L)' 'MDIRQWLPGEREVSDTLPIPANLTPGNYKVNAAILNPQTGKPGIDFANDGRRSDGRYTLGTVKVLD' A
#
# COMPACT_ATOMS: atom_id res chain seq x y z
N MET A 1 -0.70 -2.75 -9.22
CA MET A 1 -1.63 -3.88 -9.46
C MET A 1 -3.08 -3.42 -9.69
N ASP A 2 -3.86 -4.15 -10.52
CA ASP A 2 -5.31 -3.95 -10.70
C ASP A 2 -6.09 -5.15 -10.16
N ILE A 3 -6.73 -4.98 -9.00
CA ILE A 3 -7.45 -6.06 -8.29
C ILE A 3 -8.74 -6.49 -9.01
N ARG A 4 -9.25 -5.70 -9.97
CA ARG A 4 -10.48 -6.02 -10.72
C ARG A 4 -10.29 -7.18 -11.69
N GLN A 5 -9.04 -7.56 -11.95
CA GLN A 5 -8.68 -8.70 -12.79
C GLN A 5 -8.58 -10.00 -11.99
N TRP A 6 -8.78 -9.97 -10.68
CA TRP A 6 -8.65 -11.16 -9.84
C TRP A 6 -9.91 -12.02 -9.94
N LEU A 7 -9.72 -13.29 -10.30
CA LEU A 7 -10.80 -14.29 -10.19
C LEU A 7 -11.11 -14.57 -8.71
N PRO A 8 -12.30 -15.09 -8.38
CA PRO A 8 -12.68 -15.43 -7.01
C PRO A 8 -11.70 -16.38 -6.28
N GLY A 9 -11.70 -16.29 -4.96
CA GLY A 9 -10.86 -17.09 -4.06
C GLY A 9 -9.67 -16.31 -3.49
N GLU A 10 -8.82 -17.01 -2.75
CA GLU A 10 -7.62 -16.43 -2.15
C GLU A 10 -6.53 -16.16 -3.20
N ARG A 11 -5.78 -15.07 -2.99
CA ARG A 11 -4.70 -14.63 -3.87
C ARG A 11 -3.54 -14.10 -3.05
N GLU A 12 -2.35 -14.54 -3.41
CA GLU A 12 -1.10 -13.94 -2.97
C GLU A 12 -0.54 -13.09 -4.10
N VAL A 13 -0.04 -11.90 -3.76
CA VAL A 13 0.50 -10.95 -4.74
C VAL A 13 1.82 -10.39 -4.23
N SER A 14 2.80 -10.35 -5.12
CA SER A 14 4.09 -9.70 -4.90
C SER A 14 4.28 -8.60 -5.94
N ASP A 15 4.77 -7.45 -5.49
CA ASP A 15 5.02 -6.28 -6.34
C ASP A 15 6.27 -5.56 -5.84
N THR A 16 6.93 -4.81 -6.72
CA THR A 16 8.14 -4.04 -6.38
C THR A 16 7.83 -2.56 -6.37
N LEU A 17 8.11 -1.90 -5.25
CA LEU A 17 7.99 -0.44 -5.13
C LEU A 17 9.34 0.19 -5.46
N PRO A 18 9.50 0.90 -6.60
CA PRO A 18 10.74 1.62 -6.88
C PRO A 18 10.96 2.73 -5.85
N ILE A 19 12.17 2.80 -5.30
CA ILE A 19 12.56 3.83 -4.35
C ILE A 19 12.99 5.08 -5.15
N PRO A 20 12.42 6.27 -4.89
CA PRO A 20 12.85 7.50 -5.55
C PRO A 20 14.33 7.79 -5.27
N ALA A 21 15.09 8.18 -6.30
CA ALA A 21 16.54 8.44 -6.17
C ALA A 21 16.87 9.60 -5.21
N ASN A 22 15.91 10.49 -4.97
CA ASN A 22 16.03 11.62 -4.06
C ASN A 22 15.39 11.36 -2.68
N LEU A 23 15.02 10.12 -2.37
CA LEU A 23 14.51 9.77 -1.06
C LEU A 23 15.67 9.77 -0.06
N THR A 24 15.54 10.55 1.00
CA THR A 24 16.53 10.60 2.08
C THR A 24 16.65 9.25 2.79
N PRO A 25 17.84 8.83 3.25
CA PRO A 25 17.97 7.67 4.12
C PRO A 25 17.12 7.84 5.39
N GLY A 26 16.56 6.74 5.89
CA GLY A 26 15.72 6.78 7.07
C GLY A 26 14.77 5.59 7.22
N ASN A 27 13.96 5.64 8.28
CA ASN A 27 12.93 4.63 8.52
C ASN A 27 11.61 5.09 7.91
N TYR A 28 11.02 4.24 7.09
CA TYR A 28 9.76 4.49 6.40
C TYR A 28 8.73 3.43 6.74
N LYS A 29 7.46 3.84 6.73
CA LYS A 29 6.31 2.91 6.78
C LYS A 29 5.83 2.63 5.37
N VAL A 30 5.70 1.37 5.02
CA VAL A 30 5.02 0.95 3.79
C VAL A 30 3.53 0.84 4.10
N ASN A 31 2.70 1.56 3.34
CA ASN A 31 1.25 1.59 3.56
C ASN A 31 0.50 1.13 2.31
N ALA A 32 -0.61 0.44 2.50
CA ALA A 32 -1.49 -0.01 1.42
C ALA A 32 -2.93 0.52 1.59
N ALA A 33 -3.62 0.64 0.46
CA ALA A 33 -5.06 0.93 0.38
C ALA A 33 -5.59 0.49 -0.98
N ILE A 34 -6.87 0.13 -1.05
CA ILE A 34 -7.58 0.02 -2.33
C ILE A 34 -8.13 1.39 -2.67
N LEU A 35 -7.64 1.96 -3.78
CA LEU A 35 -8.03 3.30 -4.22
C LEU A 35 -9.32 3.25 -5.03
N ASN A 36 -10.22 4.20 -4.78
CA ASN A 36 -11.30 4.49 -5.70
C ASN A 36 -10.70 5.12 -6.99
N PRO A 37 -10.90 4.50 -8.17
CA PRO A 37 -10.27 4.95 -9.41
C PRO A 37 -10.74 6.34 -9.88
N GLN A 38 -11.92 6.81 -9.44
CA GLN A 38 -12.43 8.13 -9.80
C GLN A 38 -11.81 9.25 -8.97
N THR A 39 -11.38 8.96 -7.73
CA THR A 39 -10.89 9.99 -6.79
C THR A 39 -9.40 9.86 -6.46
N GLY A 40 -8.79 8.69 -6.73
CA GLY A 40 -7.43 8.37 -6.32
C GLY A 40 -7.23 8.23 -4.81
N LYS A 41 -8.32 8.24 -4.02
CA LYS A 41 -8.29 8.15 -2.56
C LYS A 41 -8.69 6.75 -2.09
N PRO A 42 -8.28 6.32 -0.88
CA PRO A 42 -8.78 5.07 -0.30
C PRO A 42 -10.31 5.03 -0.33
N GLY A 43 -10.85 3.97 -0.94
CA GLY A 43 -12.28 3.83 -1.19
C GLY A 43 -12.91 2.55 -0.62
N ILE A 44 -12.08 1.61 -0.17
CA ILE A 44 -12.49 0.37 0.48
C ILE A 44 -11.61 0.19 1.71
N ASP A 45 -12.25 -0.05 2.85
CA ASP A 45 -11.57 -0.39 4.09
C ASP A 45 -11.27 -1.89 4.10
N PHE A 46 -10.06 -2.26 4.53
CA PHE A 46 -9.74 -3.66 4.77
C PHE A 46 -10.43 -4.13 6.05
N ALA A 47 -10.78 -5.42 6.10
CA ALA A 47 -11.28 -6.08 7.32
C ALA A 47 -10.14 -6.34 8.34
N ASN A 48 -9.27 -5.34 8.53
CA ASN A 48 -8.11 -5.34 9.42
C ASN A 48 -8.22 -4.16 10.40
N ASP A 49 -7.52 -4.24 11.52
CA ASP A 49 -7.32 -3.10 12.43
C ASP A 49 -6.23 -2.14 11.92
N GLY A 50 -6.08 -1.00 12.60
CA GLY A 50 -4.93 -0.09 12.38
C GLY A 50 -5.08 0.86 11.19
N ARG A 51 -6.31 1.12 10.75
CA ARG A 51 -6.61 2.16 9.74
C ARG A 51 -6.10 3.51 10.20
N ARG A 52 -5.26 4.15 9.37
CA ARG A 52 -4.75 5.50 9.61
C ARG A 52 -5.81 6.55 9.28
N SER A 53 -5.60 7.78 9.74
CA SER A 53 -6.49 8.92 9.43
C SER A 53 -6.58 9.23 7.93
N ASP A 54 -5.57 8.84 7.15
CA ASP A 54 -5.54 8.98 5.69
C ASP A 54 -6.23 7.81 4.94
N GLY A 55 -6.82 6.85 5.66
CA GLY A 55 -7.51 5.68 5.12
C GLY A 55 -6.60 4.54 4.68
N ARG A 56 -5.29 4.63 4.90
CA ARG A 56 -4.32 3.57 4.56
C ARG A 56 -4.00 2.70 5.77
N TYR A 57 -3.43 1.53 5.51
CA TYR A 57 -3.01 0.57 6.52
C TYR A 57 -1.50 0.32 6.41
N THR A 58 -0.78 0.34 7.53
CA THR A 58 0.66 0.06 7.54
C THR A 58 0.91 -1.43 7.41
N LEU A 59 1.66 -1.83 6.38
CA LEU A 59 2.09 -3.22 6.18
C LEU A 59 3.35 -3.56 6.98
N GLY A 60 4.22 -2.57 7.18
CA GLY A 60 5.47 -2.74 7.90
C GLY A 60 6.37 -1.52 7.80
N THR A 61 7.59 -1.66 8.31
CA THR A 61 8.64 -0.64 8.27
C THR A 61 9.84 -1.13 7.49
N VAL A 62 10.46 -0.23 6.73
CA VAL A 62 11.72 -0.47 6.02
C VAL A 62 12.71 0.63 6.34
N LYS A 63 14.00 0.29 6.30
CA LYS A 63 15.08 1.28 6.42
C LYS A 63 15.72 1.48 5.05
N VAL A 64 15.70 2.71 4.57
CA VAL A 64 16.42 3.14 3.37
C VAL A 64 17.81 3.58 3.80
N LEU A 65 18.83 3.05 3.14
CA LEU A 65 20.24 3.32 3.37
C LEU A 65 20.78 4.22 2.25
N ASP A 66 21.91 4.89 2.51
CA ASP A 66 22.72 5.58 1.50
C ASP A 66 23.32 4.60 0.48
#